data_AF-A0A6N8HTM0-F1
#
_entry.id   AF-A0A6N8HTM0-F1
#
_cell.length_a   1.000
_cell.length_b   1.000
_cell.length_c   1.000
_cell.angle_alpha   90.00
_cell.angle_beta   90.00
_cell.angle_gamma   90.00
#
_symmetry.space_group_name_H-M   'P 1'
#
loop_
_entity.id
_entity.type
_entity.pdbx_description
1 polymer ?
#
loop_
_entity_poly.entity_id
_entity_poly.type
_entity_poly.pdbx_seq_one_letter_code
_entity_poly.pdbx_strand_id
1 'polypeptide(L)' 'MNNHPSWSVYVLTAFEQFEALYGKQATKKRKLFNGFIKTDYYQYFGSKK' A
#
# COMPACT_ATOMS: atom_id res chain seq x y z
N MET A 1 -8.67 -0.48 -8.17
CA MET A 1 -9.33 -1.73 -7.69
C MET A 1 -10.77 -1.87 -8.20
N ASN A 2 -11.50 -0.80 -8.53
CA ASN A 2 -12.89 -0.90 -9.00
C ASN A 2 -13.04 -1.76 -10.28
N ASN A 3 -12.14 -1.60 -11.25
CA ASN A 3 -12.19 -2.36 -12.50
C ASN A 3 -11.58 -3.78 -12.38
N HIS A 4 -10.77 -4.02 -11.35
CA HIS A 4 -10.11 -5.30 -11.07
C HIS A 4 -10.16 -5.60 -9.57
N PRO A 5 -11.32 -6.04 -9.05
CA PRO A 5 -11.54 -6.17 -7.61
C PRO A 5 -10.74 -7.30 -6.98
N SER A 6 -10.38 -8.34 -7.75
CA SER A 6 -9.60 -9.48 -7.26
C SER A 6 -8.10 -9.22 -7.15
N TRP A 7 -7.60 -8.11 -7.70
CA TRP A 7 -6.17 -7.83 -7.70
C TRP A 7 -5.71 -7.26 -6.37
N SER A 8 -4.60 -7.79 -5.87
CA SER A 8 -3.91 -7.20 -4.72
C SER A 8 -2.86 -6.21 -5.21
N VAL A 9 -2.73 -5.09 -4.52
CA VAL A 9 -1.75 -4.04 -4.83
C VAL A 9 -0.78 -3.90 -3.65
N TYR A 10 0.51 -3.83 -3.97
CA TYR A 10 1.58 -3.74 -3.00
C TYR A 10 2.49 -2.59 -3.38
N VAL A 11 2.71 -1.65 -2.47
CA VAL A 11 3.49 -0.44 -2.72
C VAL A 11 4.48 -0.24 -1.58
N LEU A 12 5.74 0.02 -1.93
CA LEU A 12 6.78 0.41 -1.00
C LEU A 12 7.19 1.85 -1.31
N THR A 13 7.09 2.75 -0.34
CA THR A 13 7.48 4.15 -0.55
C THR A 13 7.92 4.81 0.76
N ALA A 14 8.80 5.82 0.65
CA ALA A 14 9.18 6.70 1.76
C ALA A 14 8.17 7.85 1.97
N PHE A 15 7.18 8.00 1.08
CA PHE A 15 6.23 9.09 1.14
C PHE A 15 5.13 8.80 2.18
N GLU A 16 5.14 9.53 3.29
CA GLU A 16 4.26 9.27 4.43
C GLU A 16 2.77 9.56 4.14
N GLN A 17 2.48 10.49 3.24
CA GLN A 17 1.11 10.89 2.86
C GLN A 17 0.57 10.10 1.65
N PHE A 18 1.20 8.96 1.31
CA PHE A 18 0.84 8.18 0.13
C PHE A 18 -0.65 7.80 0.05
N GLU A 19 -1.25 7.37 1.16
CA GLU A 19 -2.66 6.95 1.19
C GLU A 19 -3.63 8.08 0.84
N ALA A 20 -3.28 9.34 1.12
CA ALA A 20 -4.08 10.51 0.75
C ALA A 20 -4.11 10.72 -0.78
N LEU A 21 -2.97 10.54 -1.45
CA LEU A 21 -2.89 10.63 -2.91
C LEU A 21 -3.43 9.38 -3.60
N TYR A 22 -3.23 8.20 -3.01
CA TYR A 22 -3.75 6.94 -3.52
C TYR A 22 -5.29 6.87 -3.39
N GLY A 23 -5.86 7.66 -2.48
CA GLY A 23 -7.31 7.77 -2.28
C GLY A 23 -7.93 6.58 -1.55
N LYS A 24 -7.12 5.73 -0.91
CA LYS A 24 -7.58 4.56 -0.18
C LYS A 24 -6.59 4.20 0.93
N GLN A 25 -7.10 3.82 2.10
CA GLN A 25 -6.29 3.25 3.18
C GLN A 25 -5.89 1.81 2.90
N ALA A 26 -4.65 1.46 3.25
CA ALA A 26 -4.11 0.12 3.09
C ALA A 26 -4.78 -0.88 4.03
N THR A 27 -5.01 -2.10 3.55
CA THR A 27 -5.50 -3.21 4.36
C THR A 27 -4.46 -3.63 5.40
N LYS A 28 -3.19 -3.60 5.03
CA LYS A 28 -2.06 -3.74 5.96
C LYS A 28 -0.97 -2.73 5.61
N LYS A 29 -0.37 -2.15 6.63
CA LYS A 29 0.79 -1.25 6.52
C LYS A 29 1.90 -1.77 7.42
N ARG A 30 3.11 -1.88 6.89
CA ARG A 30 4.30 -2.26 7.66
C ARG A 30 5.38 -1.22 7.45
N LYS A 31 5.90 -0.67 8.54
CA LYS A 31 7.11 0.15 8.51
C LYS A 31 8.30 -0.74 8.17
N LEU A 32 9.07 -0.34 7.18
CA LEU A 32 10.31 -0.97 6.74
C LEU A 32 11.41 0.09 6.63
N PHE A 33 12.64 -0.37 6.50
CA PHE A 33 13.78 0.50 6.24
C PHE A 33 14.49 0.01 4.99
N ASN A 34 14.67 0.91 4.03
CA ASN A 34 15.56 0.70 2.88
C ASN A 34 16.89 1.41 3.19
N GLY A 35 17.81 0.67 3.81
CA GLY A 35 18.99 1.27 4.44
C GLY A 35 18.57 2.20 5.59
N PHE A 36 18.98 3.46 5.54
CA PHE A 36 18.61 4.48 6.54
C PHE A 36 17.29 5.21 6.23
N ILE A 37 16.64 4.90 5.10
CA ILE A 37 15.39 5.56 4.70
C ILE A 37 14.22 4.77 5.27
N LYS A 38 13.43 5.43 6.13
CA LYS A 38 12.14 4.89 6.57
C LYS A 38 11.20 4.82 5.38
N THR A 39 10.59 3.65 5.20
CA THR A 39 9.57 3.40 4.18
C THR A 39 8.39 2.72 4.83
N ASP A 40 7.24 2.79 4.18
CA ASP A 40 6.08 2.00 4.54
C ASP A 40 5.71 1.09 3.37
N TYR A 41 5.45 -0.17 3.69
CA TYR A 41 4.93 -1.17 2.79
C TYR A 41 3.42 -1.28 2.95
N TYR A 42 2.72 -0.72 1.97
CA TYR A 42 1.27 -0.65 1.87
C TYR A 42 0.75 -1.86 1.09
N GLN A 43 -0.22 -2.56 1.65
CA GLN A 43 -0.81 -3.76 1.08
C GLN A 43 -2.32 -3.57 0.99
N TYR A 44 -2.86 -3.70 -0.22
CA TYR A 44 -4.28 -3.61 -0.52
C TYR A 44 -4.71 -4.96 -1.07
N PHE A 45 -5.41 -5.76 -0.28
CA PHE A 45 -5.81 -7.09 -0.73
C PHE A 45 -7.00 -7.01 -1.67
N GLY A 46 -6.90 -7.71 -2.78
CA GLY A 46 -8.03 -7.95 -3.66
C GLY A 46 -9.08 -8.80 -2.95
N SER A 47 -10.34 -8.64 -3.36
CA SER A 47 -11.42 -9.51 -2.91
C SER A 47 -11.18 -10.93 -3.40
N LYS A 48 -11.19 -11.91 -2.50
CA LYS A 48 -11.35 -13.30 -2.90
C LYS A 48 -12.81 -13.48 -3.34
N LYS A 49 -13.02 -14.10 -4.51
CA LYS A 49 -14.33 -14.66 -4.86
C LYS A 49 -14.62 -15.87 -3.98
#